data_AF-A0A1Y1M0P5-F1
#
_entry.id   AF-A0A1Y1M0P5-F1
#
_cell.length_a   1.000
_cell.length_b   1.000
_cell.length_c   1.000
_cell.angle_alpha   90.00
_cell.angle_beta   90.00
_cell.angle_gamma   90.00
#
_symmetry.space_group_name_H-M   'P 1'
#
loop_
_entity.id
_entity.type
_entity.pdbx_description
1 polymer ?
#
loop_
_entity_poly.entity_id
_entity_poly.type
_entity_poly.pdbx_seq_one_letter_code
_entity_poly.pdbx_strand_id
1 'polypeptide(L)'
;MTILTMTVFTVTFKMHIISVYVSMGLLGFYLGAQWALSFEIVAEITFPEPEGIAVALLNGFGQALAIPLTYLYSTLFYQANVVWANTAITILANVAFVAMLCMPMELRRKAANLKEKEQKSVHCN
;
A
#
# COMPACT_ATOMS: atom_id res chain seq x y z
N MET A 1 -3.02 5.10 -8.13
CA MET A 1 -3.00 6.19 -7.14
C MET A 1 -1.89 7.21 -7.41
N THR A 2 -0.68 6.77 -7.78
CA THR A 2 0.44 7.60 -8.25
C THR A 2 0.10 8.59 -9.37
N ILE A 3 -0.71 8.19 -10.37
CA ILE A 3 -1.10 9.08 -11.49
C ILE A 3 -1.97 10.24 -10.99
N LEU A 4 -2.98 9.99 -10.16
CA LEU A 4 -3.87 11.04 -9.64
C LEU A 4 -3.08 12.05 -8.79
N THR A 5 -2.19 11.56 -7.93
CA THR A 5 -1.33 12.39 -7.07
C THR A 5 -0.30 13.18 -7.88
N MET A 6 0.30 12.59 -8.93
CA MET A 6 1.19 13.31 -9.84
C MET A 6 0.46 14.34 -10.68
N THR A 7 -0.74 14.04 -11.20
CA THR A 7 -1.56 14.99 -11.95
C THR A 7 -1.96 16.17 -11.07
N VAL A 8 -2.37 15.93 -9.82
CA VAL A 8 -2.67 17.00 -8.85
C VAL A 8 -1.41 17.81 -8.54
N PHE A 9 -0.26 17.17 -8.32
CA PHE A 9 1.01 17.85 -8.04
C PHE A 9 1.48 18.73 -9.21
N THR A 10 1.39 18.25 -10.46
CA THR A 10 1.75 19.01 -11.67
C THR A 10 0.81 20.20 -11.92
N VAL A 11 -0.49 20.06 -11.67
CA VAL A 11 -1.45 21.16 -11.79
C VAL A 11 -1.27 22.19 -10.67
N THR A 12 -0.94 21.75 -9.45
CA THR A 12 -0.67 22.59 -8.28
C THR A 12 0.56 23.49 -8.44
N PHE A 13 1.65 23.00 -9.04
CA PHE A 13 2.87 23.80 -9.23
C PHE A 13 2.66 25.04 -10.13
N LYS A 14 1.60 25.04 -10.94
CA LYS A 14 1.30 26.13 -11.87
C LYS A 14 0.42 27.24 -11.28
N MET A 15 -0.26 27.02 -10.16
CA MET A 15 -1.29 27.95 -9.66
C MET A 15 -1.31 28.00 -8.12
N HIS A 16 -0.58 28.96 -7.54
CA HIS A 16 -0.81 29.52 -6.19
C HIS A 16 -0.48 28.66 -4.94
N ILE A 17 0.05 29.32 -3.89
CA ILE A 17 0.47 28.74 -2.59
C ILE A 17 -0.63 27.90 -1.90
N ILE A 18 -1.90 28.29 -2.03
CA ILE A 18 -3.03 27.59 -1.40
C ILE A 18 -3.20 26.17 -1.98
N SER A 19 -2.94 25.98 -3.27
CA SER A 19 -3.02 24.66 -3.90
C SER A 19 -1.95 23.71 -3.36
N VAL A 20 -0.77 24.23 -3.02
CA VAL A 20 0.31 23.46 -2.41
C VAL A 20 -0.12 22.92 -1.04
N TYR A 21 -0.73 23.76 -0.19
CA TYR A 21 -1.23 23.32 1.12
C TYR A 21 -2.31 22.24 1.00
N VAL A 22 -3.26 22.40 0.07
CA VAL A 22 -4.29 21.38 -0.18
C VAL A 22 -3.66 20.08 -0.69
N SER A 23 -2.70 20.16 -1.63
CA SER A 23 -2.01 18.98 -2.16
C SER A 23 -1.17 18.25 -1.11
N MET A 24 -0.47 18.97 -0.22
CA MET A 24 0.27 18.37 0.89
C MET A 24 -0.67 17.73 1.93
N GLY A 25 -1.83 18.34 2.17
CA GLY A 25 -2.87 17.76 3.04
C GLY A 25 -3.40 16.44 2.48
N LEU A 26 -3.76 16.40 1.19
CA LEU A 26 -4.19 15.16 0.53
C LEU A 26 -3.07 14.12 0.45
N LEU A 27 -1.84 14.55 0.17
CA LEU A 27 -0.67 13.66 0.10
C LEU A 27 -0.37 13.03 1.47
N GLY A 28 -0.44 13.83 2.54
CA GLY A 28 -0.26 13.35 3.92
C GLY A 28 -1.38 12.41 4.37
N PHE A 29 -2.63 12.77 4.07
CA PHE A 29 -3.78 11.91 4.35
C PHE A 29 -3.66 10.57 3.63
N TYR A 30 -3.26 10.60 2.35
CA TYR A 30 -3.07 9.40 1.56
C TYR A 30 -1.97 8.49 2.12
N LEU A 31 -0.79 9.04 2.45
CA LEU A 31 0.29 8.25 3.05
C LEU A 31 -0.18 7.58 4.34
N GLY A 32 -0.82 8.33 5.25
CA GLY A 32 -1.37 7.76 6.49
C GLY A 32 -2.45 6.70 6.26
N ALA A 33 -3.35 6.93 5.31
CA ALA A 33 -4.44 6.01 5.00
C ALA A 33 -3.94 4.67 4.46
N GLN A 34 -2.86 4.67 3.67
CA GLN A 34 -2.26 3.44 3.18
C GLN A 34 -1.66 2.60 4.31
N TRP A 35 -1.02 3.22 5.30
CA TRP A 35 -0.49 2.52 6.47
C TRP A 35 -1.60 1.95 7.35
N ALA A 36 -2.64 2.74 7.65
CA ALA A 36 -3.77 2.31 8.47
C ALA A 36 -4.51 1.12 7.84
N LEU A 37 -4.82 1.21 6.54
CA LEU A 37 -5.47 0.12 5.78
C LEU A 37 -4.60 -1.15 5.76
N SER A 38 -3.27 -1.01 5.67
CA SER A 38 -2.36 -2.16 5.66
C SER A 38 -2.40 -2.94 6.97
N PHE A 39 -2.47 -2.25 8.11
CA PHE A 39 -2.57 -2.93 9.41
C PHE A 39 -3.91 -3.63 9.60
N GLU A 40 -5.00 -3.03 9.13
CA GLU A 40 -6.34 -3.63 9.18
C GLU A 40 -6.42 -4.93 8.36
N ILE A 41 -5.90 -4.90 7.13
CA ILE A 41 -5.84 -6.08 6.25
C ILE A 41 -4.94 -7.16 6.84
N VAL A 42 -3.80 -6.78 7.40
CA VAL A 42 -2.85 -7.73 8.01
C VAL A 42 -3.41 -8.38 9.28
N ALA A 43 -4.10 -7.61 10.13
CA ALA A 43 -4.79 -8.17 11.29
C ALA A 43 -5.90 -9.15 10.86
N GLU A 44 -6.59 -8.88 9.74
CA GLU A 44 -7.66 -9.75 9.24
C GLU A 44 -7.15 -11.07 8.64
N ILE A 45 -6.04 -11.07 7.90
CA ILE A 45 -5.44 -12.30 7.36
C ILE A 45 -4.82 -13.19 8.44
N THR A 46 -4.28 -12.59 9.50
CA THR A 46 -3.52 -13.28 10.55
C THR A 46 -4.39 -13.71 11.75
N PHE A 47 -5.71 -13.51 11.69
CA PHE A 47 -6.61 -13.96 12.76
C PHE A 47 -6.57 -15.50 12.91
N PRO A 48 -6.39 -16.07 14.14
CA PRO A 48 -6.52 -15.48 15.48
C PRO A 48 -5.17 -15.25 16.22
N GLU A 49 -4.10 -14.83 15.54
CA GLU A 49 -2.80 -14.55 16.16
C GLU A 49 -2.69 -13.10 16.70
N PRO A 50 -1.81 -12.85 17.70
CA PRO A 50 -1.64 -11.52 18.29
C PRO A 50 -1.16 -10.49 17.26
N GLU A 51 -1.90 -9.39 17.14
CA GLU A 51 -1.72 -8.32 16.14
C GLU A 51 -0.30 -7.74 16.11
N GLY A 52 0.39 -7.71 17.26
CA GLY A 52 1.76 -7.21 17.36
C GLY A 52 2.80 -8.00 16.55
N ILE A 53 2.62 -9.31 16.41
CA ILE A 53 3.56 -10.16 15.64
C ILE A 53 3.37 -9.91 14.14
N ALA A 54 2.12 -9.78 13.68
CA ALA A 54 1.81 -9.55 12.28
C ALA A 54 2.37 -8.19 11.80
N VAL A 55 2.26 -7.14 12.62
CA VAL A 55 2.84 -5.81 12.34
C VAL A 55 4.38 -5.85 12.32
N ALA A 56 4.99 -6.52 13.29
CA ALA A 56 6.44 -6.66 13.35
C ALA A 56 6.98 -7.45 12.14
N LEU A 57 6.28 -8.50 11.74
CA LEU A 57 6.63 -9.34 10.60
C LEU A 57 6.45 -8.57 9.28
N LEU A 58 5.36 -7.81 9.12
CA LEU A 58 5.13 -6.95 7.96
C LEU A 58 6.26 -5.93 7.78
N ASN A 59 6.65 -5.25 8.87
CA ASN A 59 7.75 -4.28 8.84
C ASN A 59 9.10 -4.95 8.55
N GLY A 60 9.34 -6.13 9.15
CA GLY A 60 10.54 -6.93 8.91
C GLY A 60 10.68 -7.35 7.45
N PHE A 61 9.62 -7.91 6.84
CA PHE A 61 9.60 -8.25 5.42
C PHE A 61 9.72 -7.02 4.51
N GLY A 62 9.05 -5.92 4.88
CA GLY A 62 9.16 -4.65 4.16
C GLY A 62 10.61 -4.16 4.08
N GLN A 63 11.33 -4.18 5.21
CA GLN A 63 12.73 -3.77 5.25
C GLN A 63 13.67 -4.78 4.58
N ALA A 64 13.41 -6.07 4.71
CA ALA A 64 14.18 -7.12 4.04
C ALA A 64 14.13 -7.00 2.51
N LEU A 65 13.00 -6.54 1.97
CA LEU A 65 12.86 -6.24 0.54
C LEU A 65 13.42 -4.86 0.17
N ALA A 66 13.24 -3.85 1.03
CA ALA A 66 13.62 -2.46 0.74
C ALA A 66 15.14 -2.22 0.74
N ILE A 67 15.90 -2.82 1.65
CA ILE A 67 17.36 -2.62 1.77
C ILE A 67 18.11 -3.05 0.49
N PRO A 68 17.97 -4.28 -0.02
CA PRO A 68 18.67 -4.69 -1.23
C PRO A 68 18.21 -3.91 -2.46
N LEU A 69 16.93 -3.55 -2.52
CA LEU A 69 16.37 -2.74 -3.60
C LEU A 69 16.95 -1.33 -3.63
N THR A 70 17.16 -0.73 -2.45
CA THR A 70 17.79 0.58 -2.29
C THR A 70 19.26 0.53 -2.70
N TYR A 71 19.97 -0.55 -2.37
CA TYR A 71 21.35 -0.75 -2.79
C TYR A 71 21.47 -0.90 -4.32
N LEU A 72 20.56 -1.66 -4.94
CA LEU A 72 20.47 -1.81 -6.38
C LEU A 72 20.18 -0.46 -7.06
N TYR A 73 19.23 0.31 -6.52
CA TYR A 73 18.91 1.66 -7.02
C TYR A 73 20.10 2.62 -6.88
N SER A 74 20.80 2.61 -5.75
CA SER A 74 21.98 3.45 -5.51
C SER A 74 23.09 3.16 -6.51
N THR A 75 23.32 1.88 -6.81
CA THR A 75 24.29 1.45 -7.83
C THR A 75 23.88 1.92 -9.22
N LEU A 76 22.58 1.82 -9.55
CA LEU A 76 22.03 2.28 -10.82
C LEU A 76 22.12 3.81 -10.97
N PHE A 77 21.91 4.55 -9.89
CA PHE A 77 21.99 6.01 -9.84
C PHE A 77 23.42 6.53 -10.08
N TYR A 78 24.44 5.82 -9.61
CA TYR A 78 25.84 6.20 -9.81
C TYR A 78 26.36 5.91 -11.23
N GLN A 79 25.79 4.92 -11.91
CA GLN A 79 26.24 4.46 -13.23
C GLN A 79 25.39 5.01 -14.39
N ALA A 80 24.12 5.33 -14.14
CA ALA A 80 23.18 5.82 -15.16
C ALA A 80 22.73 7.26 -14.89
N ASN A 81 22.48 8.01 -15.97
CA ASN A 81 21.88 9.34 -15.90
C ASN A 81 20.63 9.34 -14.99
N VAL A 82 20.54 10.33 -14.09
CA VAL A 82 19.50 10.49 -13.03
C VAL A 82 18.07 10.22 -13.52
N VAL A 83 17.77 10.57 -14.77
CA VAL A 83 16.46 10.37 -15.40
C VAL A 83 16.10 8.89 -15.50
N TRP A 84 17.04 8.01 -15.89
CA TRP A 84 16.80 6.58 -16.05
C TRP A 84 16.58 5.87 -14.72
N ALA A 85 17.35 6.24 -13.69
CA ALA A 85 17.16 5.71 -12.34
C ALA A 85 15.76 6.05 -11.83
N ASN A 86 15.34 7.31 -11.94
CA ASN A 86 14.04 7.77 -11.46
C ASN A 86 12.87 7.10 -12.21
N THR A 87 13.00 6.87 -13.51
CA THR A 87 12.00 6.12 -14.29
C THR A 87 11.93 4.66 -13.87
N ALA A 88 13.06 3.99 -13.64
CA ALA A 88 13.09 2.58 -13.23
C ALA A 88 12.39 2.35 -11.88
N ILE A 89 12.67 3.20 -10.88
CA ILE A 89 12.05 3.06 -9.56
C ILE A 89 10.56 3.41 -9.58
N THR A 90 10.14 4.33 -10.44
CA THR A 90 8.73 4.67 -10.64
C THR A 90 7.95 3.51 -11.27
N ILE A 91 8.53 2.82 -12.26
CA ILE A 91 7.92 1.63 -12.87
C ILE A 91 7.79 0.52 -11.83
N LEU A 92 8.87 0.25 -11.09
CA LEU A 92 8.89 -0.78 -10.06
C LEU A 92 7.85 -0.52 -8.95
N ALA A 93 7.71 0.72 -8.51
CA ALA A 93 6.70 1.12 -7.54
C ALA A 93 5.26 0.94 -8.06
N ASN A 94 5.01 1.20 -9.35
CA ASN A 94 3.70 0.94 -9.95
C ASN A 94 3.41 -0.56 -10.05
N VAL A 95 4.38 -1.38 -10.41
CA VAL A 95 4.23 -2.85 -10.44
C VAL A 95 3.90 -3.38 -9.04
N ALA A 96 4.61 -2.92 -8.00
CA ALA A 96 4.34 -3.29 -6.61
C ALA A 96 2.92 -2.88 -6.17
N PHE A 97 2.47 -1.68 -6.55
CA PHE A 97 1.12 -1.21 -6.24
C PHE A 97 0.03 -2.03 -6.96
N VAL A 98 0.22 -2.37 -8.23
CA VAL A 98 -0.70 -3.23 -8.97
C VAL A 98 -0.75 -4.63 -8.35
N ALA A 99 0.39 -5.19 -7.95
CA ALA A 99 0.43 -6.47 -7.23
C ALA A 99 -0.35 -6.42 -5.91
N MET A 100 -0.27 -5.31 -5.18
CA MET A 100 -1.04 -5.09 -3.95
C MET A 100 -2.56 -5.04 -4.22
N LEU A 101 -2.98 -4.41 -5.32
CA LEU A 101 -4.41 -4.39 -5.73
C LEU A 101 -4.92 -5.75 -6.22
N CYS A 102 -4.04 -6.57 -6.78
CA CYS A 102 -4.37 -7.92 -7.23
C CYS A 102 -4.44 -8.94 -6.09
N MET A 103 -4.05 -8.57 -4.86
CA MET A 103 -4.25 -9.44 -3.70
C MET A 103 -5.75 -9.60 -3.44
N PRO A 104 -6.29 -10.83 -3.49
CA PRO A 104 -7.70 -11.06 -3.23
C PRO A 104 -7.97 -10.69 -1.77
N MET A 105 -8.73 -9.61 -1.54
CA MET A 105 -9.28 -9.29 -0.23
C MET A 105 -10.44 -10.24 0.08
N GLU A 106 -10.10 -11.51 0.29
CA GLU A 106 -11.01 -12.49 0.87
C GLU A 106 -11.24 -12.08 2.33
N LEU A 107 -12.24 -11.23 2.55
CA LEU A 107 -12.74 -10.85 3.86
C LEU A 107 -13.22 -12.11 4.57
N ARG A 108 -12.34 -12.77 5.32
CA ARG A 108 -12.64 -13.98 6.10
C ARG A 108 -13.84 -13.75 7.03
N ARG A 109 -14.10 -12.51 7.45
CA ARG A 109 -15.33 -12.11 8.15
C ARG A 109 -16.60 -12.32 7.33
N LYS A 110 -16.62 -12.08 6.02
CA LYS A 110 -17.78 -12.40 5.17
C LYS A 110 -17.97 -13.90 5.02
N ALA A 111 -16.89 -14.66 4.84
CA ALA A 111 -16.95 -16.12 4.75
C ALA A 111 -17.42 -16.77 6.07
N ALA A 112 -16.98 -16.27 7.23
CA ALA A 112 -17.41 -16.73 8.54
C ALA A 112 -18.88 -16.36 8.84
N ASN A 113 -19.30 -15.13 8.54
CA ASN A 113 -20.71 -14.72 8.66
C ASN A 113 -21.64 -15.47 7.68
N LEU A 114 -21.15 -15.87 6.50
CA LEU A 114 -21.92 -16.72 5.57
C LEU A 114 -22.11 -18.13 6.15
N LYS A 115 -21.04 -18.73 6.69
CA LYS A 115 -21.11 -20.05 7.34
C LYS A 115 -22.03 -20.05 8.56
N GLU A 116 -22.00 -19.00 9.37
CA GLU A 116 -22.92 -18.86 10.52
C GLU A 116 -24.38 -18.72 10.06
N LYS A 117 -24.65 -17.99 8.97
CA LYS A 117 -25.99 -17.90 8.36
C LYS A 117 -26.46 -19.23 7.76
N GLU A 118 -25.62 -19.99 7.06
CA GLU A 118 -25.96 -21.33 6.55
C GLU A 118 -26.25 -22.31 7.69
N GLN A 119 -25.42 -22.32 8.74
CA GLN A 119 -25.59 -23.24 9.87
C GLN A 119 -26.84 -22.90 10.71
N LYS A 120 -27.20 -21.62 10.82
CA LYS A 120 -28.46 -21.18 11.43
C LYS A 120 -29.70 -21.50 10.58
N SER A 121 -29.56 -21.60 9.25
CA SER A 121 -30.64 -22.03 8.33
C SER A 121 -30.84 -23.54 8.30
N VAL A 122 -29.79 -24.34 8.54
CA VAL A 122 -29.88 -25.81 8.67
C VAL A 122 -30.45 -26.22 10.02
N HIS A 123 -30.23 -25.43 11.07
CA HIS A 123 -30.81 -25.70 12.40
C HIS A 123 -32.29 -25.27 12.56
N CYS A 124 -32.84 -24.54 11.58
CA CYS A 124 -34.24 -24.06 11.60
C CYS A 124 -35.16 -24.81 10.62
N ASN A 125 -34.71 -25.92 10.02
CA ASN A 125 -35.55 -26.90 9.32
C ASN A 125 -35.64 -28.20 10.12
#